data_AF-A0A7X2X2E8-F1
#
_entry.id   AF-A0A7X2X2E8-F1
#
_cell.length_a   1.000
_cell.length_b   1.000
_cell.length_c   1.000
_cell.angle_alpha   90.00
_cell.angle_beta   90.00
_cell.angle_gamma   90.00
#
_symmetry.space_group_name_H-M   'P 1'
#
loop_
_entity.id
_entity.type
_entity.pdbx_description
1 polymer ?
#
loop_
_entity_poly.entity_id
_entity_poly.type
_entity_poly.pdbx_seq_one_letter_code
_entity_poly.pdbx_strand_id
1 'polypeptide(L)'
;MDKNFNEMSFDELKCYRREGLWRSLGLLLVIILVIVGMVLMEVNHVSPSNQNRFRVIGLTTVIALFGYLMPLMAANRIMRDHPDWVKKSGIRAKIPLPTAWHVKRLCVLGASLLVIGVGFTSSFKPQVQQTNLKDQQDNIQVNNVIDVPEIEVPTSGSQD
;
A
#
# COMPACT_ATOMS: atom_id res chain seq x y z
N MET A 1 -10.05 24.36 8.07
CA MET A 1 -9.89 25.52 7.16
C MET A 1 -11.22 25.60 6.44
N ASP A 2 -12.10 26.47 6.91
CA ASP A 2 -13.52 26.55 6.52
C ASP A 2 -13.82 27.83 5.74
N LYS A 3 -12.88 28.26 4.90
CA LYS A 3 -13.11 29.39 3.98
C LYS A 3 -13.49 28.85 2.61
N ASN A 4 -14.49 29.48 1.99
CA ASN A 4 -14.90 29.14 0.64
C ASN A 4 -13.76 29.50 -0.33
N PHE A 5 -13.52 28.68 -1.35
CA PHE A 5 -12.39 28.92 -2.26
C PHE A 5 -12.49 30.26 -3.02
N ASN A 6 -13.71 30.79 -3.17
CA ASN A 6 -13.96 32.11 -3.77
C ASN A 6 -13.51 33.28 -2.88
N GLU A 7 -13.27 33.04 -1.60
CA GLU A 7 -12.85 34.07 -0.62
C GLU A 7 -11.34 34.03 -0.33
N MET A 8 -10.62 33.06 -0.91
CA MET A 8 -9.17 32.94 -0.71
C MET A 8 -8.41 33.96 -1.54
N SER A 9 -7.35 34.50 -0.94
CA SER A 9 -6.43 35.43 -1.60
C SER A 9 -5.59 34.73 -2.67
N PHE A 10 -5.07 35.50 -3.63
CA PHE A 10 -4.19 34.97 -4.68
C PHE A 10 -2.95 34.24 -4.12
N ASP A 11 -2.40 34.67 -2.98
CA ASP A 11 -1.28 34.00 -2.32
C ASP A 11 -1.68 32.65 -1.70
N GLU A 12 -2.88 32.53 -1.15
CA GLU A 12 -3.43 31.28 -0.64
C GLU A 12 -3.70 30.28 -1.78
N LEU A 13 -4.26 30.71 -2.91
CA LEU A 13 -4.47 29.83 -4.08
C LEU A 13 -3.15 29.32 -4.66
N LYS A 14 -2.09 30.16 -4.70
CA LYS A 14 -0.75 29.73 -5.11
C LYS A 14 -0.17 28.67 -4.18
N CYS A 15 -0.34 28.83 -2.87
CA CYS A 15 0.04 27.82 -1.88
C CYS A 15 -0.71 26.51 -2.14
N TYR A 16 -2.01 26.59 -2.42
CA TYR A 16 -2.88 25.45 -2.71
C TYR A 16 -2.47 24.66 -3.97
N ARG A 17 -2.10 25.35 -5.05
CA ARG A 17 -1.63 24.71 -6.28
C ARG A 17 -0.32 23.98 -6.08
N ARG A 18 0.64 24.57 -5.36
CA ARG A 18 1.93 23.93 -5.04
C ARG A 18 1.72 22.74 -4.12
N GLU A 19 0.90 22.90 -3.09
CA GLU A 19 0.43 21.80 -2.23
C GLU A 19 -0.14 20.67 -3.08
N GLY A 20 -0.99 21.01 -4.05
CA GLY A 20 -1.59 20.07 -4.95
C GLY A 20 -0.61 19.29 -5.81
N LEU A 21 0.38 19.97 -6.38
CA LEU A 21 1.46 19.32 -7.14
C LEU A 21 2.17 18.26 -6.28
N TRP A 22 2.49 18.60 -5.03
CA TRP A 22 3.13 17.67 -4.10
C TRP A 22 2.22 16.52 -3.67
N ARG A 23 0.91 16.76 -3.50
CA ARG A 23 -0.07 15.69 -3.25
C ARG A 23 -0.13 14.72 -4.43
N SER A 24 -0.13 15.24 -5.66
CA SER A 24 -0.12 14.42 -6.88
C SER A 24 1.17 13.60 -7.00
N LEU A 25 2.33 14.20 -6.74
CA LEU A 25 3.61 13.50 -6.72
C LEU A 25 3.64 12.39 -5.66
N GLY A 26 3.07 12.65 -4.49
CA GLY A 26 2.94 11.64 -3.43
C GLY A 26 2.01 10.48 -3.80
N LEU A 27 0.87 10.77 -4.41
CA LEU A 27 -0.04 9.74 -4.92
C LEU A 27 0.64 8.89 -6.02
N LEU A 28 1.38 9.53 -6.93
CA LEU A 28 2.16 8.83 -7.95
C LEU A 28 3.15 7.85 -7.32
N LEU A 29 3.87 8.28 -6.28
CA LEU A 29 4.80 7.42 -5.53
C LEU A 29 4.08 6.22 -4.92
N VAL A 30 2.93 6.42 -4.27
CA VAL A 30 2.14 5.33 -3.68
C VAL A 30 1.67 4.33 -4.74
N ILE A 31 1.21 4.81 -5.90
CA ILE A 31 0.81 3.95 -7.03
C ILE A 31 1.99 3.10 -7.51
N ILE A 32 3.16 3.70 -7.67
CA ILE A 32 4.38 2.98 -8.08
C ILE A 32 4.69 1.87 -7.07
N LEU A 33 4.63 2.15 -5.76
CA LEU A 33 4.88 1.13 -4.73
C LEU A 33 3.87 -0.02 -4.75
N VAL A 34 2.58 0.27 -4.99
CA VAL A 34 1.55 -0.75 -5.13
C VAL A 34 1.82 -1.63 -6.34
N ILE A 35 2.19 -1.06 -7.48
CA ILE A 35 2.53 -1.81 -8.70
C ILE A 35 3.78 -2.67 -8.46
N VAL A 36 4.84 -2.11 -7.89
CA VAL A 36 6.07 -2.85 -7.56
C VAL A 36 5.76 -3.99 -6.60
N GLY A 37 4.95 -3.76 -5.57
CA GLY A 37 4.52 -4.80 -4.64
C GLY A 37 3.76 -5.93 -5.33
N MET A 38 2.87 -5.60 -6.27
CA MET A 38 2.17 -6.60 -7.07
C MET A 38 3.12 -7.42 -7.95
N VAL A 39 4.05 -6.76 -8.64
CA VAL A 39 5.04 -7.43 -9.50
C VAL A 39 5.93 -8.36 -8.67
N LEU A 40 6.39 -7.91 -7.49
CA LEU A 40 7.16 -8.75 -6.58
C LEU A 40 6.36 -9.97 -6.10
N MET A 41 5.09 -9.81 -5.74
CA MET A 41 4.24 -10.93 -5.35
C MET A 41 3.99 -11.93 -6.49
N GLU A 42 3.91 -11.45 -7.73
CA GLU A 42 3.78 -12.29 -8.92
C GLU A 42 5.05 -13.11 -9.16
N VAL A 43 6.21 -12.45 -9.18
CA VAL A 43 7.52 -13.11 -9.39
C VAL A 43 7.82 -14.14 -8.30
N ASN A 44 7.39 -13.89 -7.06
CA ASN A 44 7.61 -14.79 -5.93
C ASN A 44 6.51 -15.87 -5.76
N HIS A 45 5.61 -16.03 -6.73
CA HIS A 45 4.56 -17.04 -6.73
C HIS A 45 3.75 -17.02 -5.42
N VAL A 46 3.38 -15.82 -4.95
CA VAL A 46 2.52 -15.65 -3.79
C VAL A 46 1.11 -16.12 -4.15
N SER A 47 0.41 -16.75 -3.21
CA SER A 47 -0.94 -17.25 -3.46
C SER A 47 -1.89 -16.17 -4.03
N PRO A 48 -2.77 -16.51 -4.99
CA PRO A 48 -3.71 -15.53 -5.59
C PRO A 48 -4.60 -14.83 -4.56
N SER A 49 -4.95 -15.50 -3.46
CA SER A 49 -5.74 -14.92 -2.36
C SER A 49 -5.00 -13.76 -1.69
N ASN A 50 -3.72 -13.93 -1.39
CA ASN A 50 -2.91 -12.88 -0.77
C ASN A 50 -2.61 -11.74 -1.76
N GLN A 51 -2.37 -12.07 -3.02
CA GLN A 51 -2.24 -11.06 -4.07
C GLN A 51 -3.50 -10.20 -4.19
N ASN A 52 -4.69 -10.82 -4.19
CA ASN A 52 -5.96 -10.11 -4.25
C ASN A 52 -6.21 -9.26 -3.00
N ARG A 53 -5.84 -9.73 -1.80
CA ARG A 53 -5.89 -8.91 -0.58
C ARG A 53 -5.02 -7.66 -0.71
N PHE A 54 -3.78 -7.81 -1.17
CA PHE A 54 -2.89 -6.68 -1.40
C PHE A 54 -3.43 -5.72 -2.49
N ARG A 55 -4.01 -6.25 -3.57
CA ARG A 55 -4.68 -5.47 -4.62
C ARG A 55 -5.82 -4.62 -4.06
N VAL A 56 -6.68 -5.20 -3.22
CA VAL A 56 -7.79 -4.50 -2.59
C VAL A 56 -7.26 -3.38 -1.68
N ILE A 57 -6.28 -3.67 -0.82
CA ILE A 57 -5.65 -2.67 0.06
C ILE A 57 -5.05 -1.51 -0.77
N GLY A 58 -4.32 -1.84 -1.84
CA GLY A 58 -3.74 -0.87 -2.77
C GLY A 58 -4.80 0.00 -3.43
N LEU A 59 -5.84 -0.60 -4.00
CA LEU A 59 -6.95 0.11 -4.66
C LEU A 59 -7.69 1.04 -3.69
N THR A 60 -8.06 0.55 -2.50
CA THR A 60 -8.75 1.36 -1.49
C THR A 60 -7.89 2.56 -1.06
N THR A 61 -6.58 2.34 -0.88
CA THR A 61 -5.64 3.41 -0.53
C THR A 61 -5.53 4.46 -1.64
N VAL A 62 -5.46 4.04 -2.91
CA VAL A 62 -5.41 4.93 -4.07
C VAL A 62 -6.70 5.74 -4.20
N ILE A 63 -7.88 5.13 -4.03
CA ILE A 63 -9.17 5.83 -4.08
C ILE A 63 -9.26 6.88 -2.96
N ALA A 64 -8.87 6.54 -1.74
CA ALA A 64 -8.86 7.47 -0.62
C ALA A 64 -7.93 8.68 -0.87
N LEU A 65 -6.73 8.43 -1.40
CA LEU A 65 -5.80 9.49 -1.79
C LEU A 65 -6.31 10.32 -2.98
N PHE A 66 -7.10 9.73 -3.88
CA PHE A 66 -7.76 10.48 -4.96
C PHE A 66 -8.81 11.45 -4.40
N GLY A 67 -9.59 11.03 -3.40
CA GLY A 67 -10.46 11.93 -2.64
C GLY A 67 -9.70 13.10 -2.01
N TYR A 68 -8.48 12.86 -1.52
CA TYR A 68 -7.59 13.89 -0.97
C TYR A 68 -7.11 14.92 -2.03
N LEU A 69 -7.19 14.59 -3.32
CA LEU A 69 -6.90 15.50 -4.45
C LEU A 69 -8.12 16.30 -4.90
N MET A 70 -9.35 15.93 -4.53
CA MET A 70 -10.58 16.64 -4.95
C MET A 70 -10.57 18.16 -4.67
N PRO A 71 -10.09 18.65 -3.52
CA PRO A 71 -10.02 20.09 -3.23
C PRO A 71 -9.13 20.87 -4.20
N LEU A 72 -8.17 20.19 -4.82
CA LEU A 72 -7.20 20.73 -5.77
C LEU A 72 -7.88 21.08 -7.11
N MET A 73 -8.85 20.25 -7.54
CA MET A 73 -9.63 20.51 -8.74
C MET A 73 -10.51 21.75 -8.58
N ALA A 74 -11.07 21.95 -7.38
CA ALA A 74 -11.84 23.15 -7.05
C ALA A 74 -10.98 24.42 -7.11
N ALA A 75 -9.79 24.40 -6.48
CA ALA A 75 -8.86 25.53 -6.54
C ALA A 75 -8.35 25.80 -7.97
N ASN A 76 -8.06 24.75 -8.75
CA ASN A 76 -7.63 24.92 -10.14
C ASN A 76 -8.73 25.49 -11.04
N ARG A 77 -10.00 25.16 -10.79
CA ARG A 77 -11.15 25.74 -11.52
C ARG A 77 -11.19 27.26 -11.34
N ILE A 78 -11.08 27.73 -10.10
CA ILE A 78 -11.11 29.16 -9.77
C ILE A 78 -9.89 29.89 -10.36
N MET A 79 -8.70 29.31 -10.28
CA MET A 79 -7.51 29.91 -10.93
C MET A 79 -7.64 29.97 -12.47
N ARG A 80 -8.40 29.07 -13.09
CA ARG A 80 -8.63 29.08 -14.54
C ARG A 80 -9.51 30.26 -14.96
N ASP A 81 -10.40 30.68 -14.08
CA ASP A 81 -11.30 31.81 -14.31
C ASP A 81 -10.57 33.17 -14.16
N HIS A 82 -9.31 33.17 -13.67
CA HIS A 82 -8.42 34.34 -13.57
C HIS A 82 -7.10 34.15 -14.35
N PRO A 83 -7.06 34.42 -15.67
CA PRO A 83 -5.90 34.13 -16.53
C PRO A 83 -4.65 34.98 -16.21
N ASP A 84 -4.82 36.16 -15.61
CA ASP A 84 -3.77 37.04 -15.12
C ASP A 84 -3.01 36.45 -13.91
N TRP A 85 -3.72 35.69 -13.07
CA TRP A 85 -3.17 34.98 -11.92
C TRP A 85 -2.33 33.77 -12.34
N VAL A 86 -2.72 33.09 -13.41
CA VAL A 86 -1.96 31.96 -13.96
C VAL A 86 -0.58 32.42 -14.40
N LYS A 87 -0.48 33.55 -15.13
CA LYS A 87 0.80 34.14 -15.57
C LYS A 87 1.72 34.55 -14.41
N LYS A 88 1.16 35.05 -13.30
CA LYS A 88 1.94 35.42 -12.08
C LYS A 88 2.34 34.23 -11.21
N SER A 89 1.67 33.09 -11.32
CA SER A 89 1.83 31.93 -10.44
C SER A 89 2.92 30.92 -10.87
N GLY A 90 3.84 31.30 -11.76
CA GLY A 90 4.84 30.41 -12.33
C GLY A 90 5.66 29.62 -11.29
N ILE A 91 6.21 28.46 -11.71
CA ILE A 91 6.97 27.49 -10.88
C ILE A 91 8.05 28.17 -10.02
N ARG A 92 8.59 29.31 -10.46
CA ARG A 92 9.66 30.08 -9.82
C ARG A 92 9.21 30.99 -8.67
N ALA A 93 7.92 31.11 -8.37
CA ALA A 93 7.43 31.93 -7.27
C ALA A 93 7.91 31.37 -5.91
N LYS A 94 8.59 32.21 -5.12
CA LYS A 94 9.04 31.87 -3.76
C LYS A 94 7.85 32.06 -2.82
N ILE A 95 7.19 30.95 -2.47
CA ILE A 95 5.99 30.94 -1.62
C ILE A 95 6.41 30.26 -0.32
N PRO A 96 6.37 30.94 0.83
CA PRO A 96 6.60 30.30 2.12
C PRO A 96 5.44 29.35 2.41
N LEU A 97 5.72 28.05 2.46
CA LEU A 97 4.74 27.04 2.85
C LEU A 97 4.67 27.00 4.39
N PRO A 98 3.47 27.08 4.99
CA PRO A 98 3.32 26.97 6.44
C PRO A 98 3.81 25.61 6.97
N THR A 99 4.44 25.55 8.13
CA THR A 99 4.94 24.29 8.72
C THR A 99 3.83 23.23 8.91
N ALA A 100 2.61 23.67 9.22
CA ALA A 100 1.43 22.81 9.34
C ALA A 100 1.13 22.02 8.04
N TRP A 101 1.49 22.57 6.88
CA TRP A 101 1.38 21.90 5.58
C TRP A 101 2.30 20.67 5.50
N HIS A 102 3.56 20.85 5.90
CA HIS A 102 4.55 19.78 5.91
C HIS A 102 4.14 18.64 6.84
N VAL A 103 3.60 18.97 8.02
CA VAL A 103 3.11 17.98 8.98
C VAL A 103 1.93 17.20 8.43
N LYS A 104 0.90 17.87 7.90
CA LYS A 104 -0.26 17.21 7.31
C LYS A 104 0.14 16.28 6.16
N ARG A 105 1.07 16.71 5.31
CA ARG A 105 1.64 15.89 4.24
C ARG A 105 2.36 14.66 4.79
N LEU A 106 3.22 14.84 5.79
CA LEU A 106 3.95 13.74 6.41
C LEU A 106 3.00 12.71 7.03
N CYS A 107 1.93 13.17 7.69
CA CYS A 107 0.91 12.29 8.26
C CYS A 107 0.16 11.50 7.18
N VAL A 108 -0.33 12.17 6.12
CA VAL A 108 -1.11 11.49 5.06
C VAL A 108 -0.22 10.51 4.28
N LEU A 109 0.95 10.95 3.80
CA LEU A 109 1.85 10.08 3.06
C LEU A 109 2.43 8.99 3.95
N GLY A 110 2.81 9.31 5.19
CA GLY A 110 3.32 8.34 6.15
C GLY A 110 2.29 7.27 6.48
N ALA A 111 1.03 7.65 6.74
CA ALA A 111 -0.05 6.71 6.98
C ALA A 111 -0.30 5.82 5.76
N SER A 112 -0.34 6.37 4.54
CA SER A 112 -0.49 5.58 3.32
C SER A 112 0.66 4.61 3.13
N LEU A 113 1.91 5.06 3.33
CA LEU A 113 3.09 4.19 3.24
C LEU A 113 3.06 3.07 4.28
N LEU A 114 2.62 3.36 5.51
CA LEU A 114 2.44 2.35 6.55
C LEU A 114 1.38 1.32 6.16
N VAL A 115 0.21 1.76 5.66
CA VAL A 115 -0.86 0.85 5.22
C VAL A 115 -0.38 -0.05 4.08
N ILE A 116 0.30 0.50 3.07
CA ILE A 116 0.87 -0.29 1.97
C ILE A 116 1.97 -1.22 2.47
N GLY A 117 2.87 -0.73 3.33
CA GLY A 117 3.97 -1.53 3.88
C GLY A 117 3.48 -2.70 4.72
N VAL A 118 2.55 -2.47 5.66
CA VAL A 118 1.93 -3.51 6.50
C VAL A 118 1.09 -4.46 5.64
N GLY A 119 0.33 -3.93 4.67
CA GLY A 119 -0.45 -4.75 3.74
C GLY A 119 0.45 -5.67 2.90
N PHE A 120 1.61 -5.17 2.47
CA PHE A 120 2.61 -5.93 1.74
C PHE A 120 3.21 -7.02 2.62
N THR A 121 3.78 -6.69 3.79
CA THR A 121 4.44 -7.67 4.67
C THR A 121 3.48 -8.73 5.18
N SER A 122 2.21 -8.38 5.45
CA SER A 122 1.19 -9.34 5.85
C SER A 122 0.77 -10.30 4.74
N SER A 123 0.80 -9.85 3.48
CA SER A 123 0.30 -10.64 2.33
C SER A 123 1.44 -11.38 1.61
N PHE A 124 2.67 -10.90 1.72
CA PHE A 124 3.82 -11.48 1.06
C PHE A 124 4.21 -12.80 1.74
N LYS A 125 3.69 -13.91 1.21
CA LYS A 125 3.98 -15.27 1.65
C LYS A 125 4.37 -16.09 0.41
N PRO A 126 5.67 -16.17 0.07
CA PRO A 126 6.13 -16.90 -1.11
C PRO A 126 5.88 -18.40 -0.98
N GLN A 127 5.33 -19.04 -2.01
CA GLN A 127 5.00 -20.47 -1.96
C GLN A 127 6.25 -21.36 -1.88
N VAL A 128 7.34 -21.01 -2.57
CA VAL A 128 8.56 -21.83 -2.63
C VAL A 128 9.13 -22.17 -1.25
N GLN A 129 9.05 -21.24 -0.30
CA GLN A 129 9.54 -21.44 1.06
C GLN A 129 8.60 -22.35 1.88
N GLN A 130 7.29 -22.34 1.61
CA GLN A 130 6.31 -23.17 2.33
C GLN A 130 6.29 -24.62 1.83
N THR A 131 6.42 -24.85 0.53
CA THR A 131 6.43 -26.19 -0.04
C THR A 131 7.64 -26.98 0.45
N ASN A 132 8.85 -26.39 0.41
CA ASN A 132 10.07 -27.04 0.92
C ASN A 132 9.99 -27.37 2.42
N LEU A 133 9.42 -26.49 3.25
CA LEU A 133 9.24 -26.74 4.69
C LEU A 133 8.23 -27.86 4.95
N LYS A 134 7.13 -27.89 4.19
CA LYS A 134 6.10 -28.91 4.34
C LYS A 134 6.56 -30.27 3.84
N ASP A 135 7.23 -30.31 2.69
CA ASP A 135 7.87 -31.52 2.18
C ASP A 135 8.90 -32.05 3.18
N GLN A 136 9.70 -31.18 3.81
CA GLN A 136 10.67 -31.61 4.82
C GLN A 136 10.00 -32.19 6.09
N GLN A 137 8.85 -31.65 6.49
CA GLN A 137 8.11 -32.09 7.67
C GLN A 137 7.35 -33.40 7.41
N ASP A 138 6.76 -33.56 6.22
CA ASP A 138 6.08 -34.78 5.80
C ASP A 138 7.09 -35.93 5.65
N ASN A 139 8.27 -35.68 5.08
CA ASN A 139 9.34 -36.69 4.98
C ASN A 139 9.84 -37.16 6.37
N ILE A 140 9.91 -36.27 7.36
CA ILE A 140 10.27 -36.66 8.74
C ILE A 140 9.18 -37.52 9.38
N GLN A 141 7.90 -37.18 9.16
CA GLN A 141 6.80 -37.95 9.72
C GLN A 141 6.72 -39.36 9.11
N VAL A 142 6.92 -39.48 7.79
CA VAL A 142 6.91 -40.77 7.09
C VAL A 142 8.03 -41.69 7.59
N ASN A 143 9.25 -41.18 7.77
CA ASN A 143 10.34 -41.98 8.33
C ASN A 143 10.04 -42.47 9.76
N ASN A 144 9.48 -41.62 10.62
CA ASN A 144 9.14 -42.02 11.99
C ASN A 144 8.03 -43.08 12.07
N VAL A 145 7.12 -43.15 11.08
CA VAL A 145 6.07 -44.17 11.02
C VAL A 145 6.61 -45.51 10.53
N ILE A 146 7.59 -45.49 9.63
CA ILE A 146 8.20 -46.70 9.06
C ILE A 146 9.14 -47.39 10.06
N ASP A 147 9.78 -46.64 10.97
CA ASP A 147 10.72 -47.17 11.96
C ASP A 147 10.07 -47.74 13.23
N VAL A 148 8.74 -47.91 13.30
CA VAL A 148 8.09 -48.59 14.43
C VAL A 148 8.05 -50.10 14.14
N PRO A 149 8.91 -50.93 14.76
CA PRO A 149 8.85 -52.37 14.56
C PRO A 149 7.51 -52.90 15.14
N GLU A 150 6.75 -53.57 14.29
CA GLU A 150 5.54 -54.28 14.66
C GLU A 150 5.92 -55.42 15.61
N ILE A 151 5.65 -55.24 16.90
CA ILE A 151 5.90 -56.26 17.92
C ILE A 151 4.85 -57.35 17.74
N GLU A 152 5.21 -58.44 17.06
CA GLU A 152 4.38 -59.63 16.97
C GLU A 152 4.14 -60.20 18.38
N VAL A 153 2.89 -60.10 18.86
CA VAL A 153 2.46 -60.72 20.13
C VAL A 153 2.05 -62.17 19.83
N PRO A 154 2.73 -63.20 20.37
CA PRO A 154 2.37 -64.58 20.10
C PRO A 154 1.06 -64.93 20.81
N THR A 155 0.06 -65.35 20.03
CA THR A 155 -1.21 -65.87 20.56
C THR A 155 -0.98 -67.30 21.01
N SER A 156 -0.88 -67.54 22.33
CA SER A 156 -0.81 -68.89 22.88
C SER A 156 -2.20 -69.56 22.78
N GLY A 157 -2.34 -70.50 21.84
CA GLY A 157 -3.51 -71.38 21.76
C GLY A 157 -3.56 -72.33 22.96
N SER A 158 -4.72 -72.34 23.63
CA SER A 158 -5.08 -73.31 24.67
C SER A 158 -5.08 -74.72 24.09
N GLN A 159 -4.32 -75.64 24.69
CA GLN A 159 -4.45 -77.09 24.45
C GLN A 159 -5.60 -77.67 25.30
N ASP A 160 -6.13 -78.78 24.77
CA ASP A 160 -7.33 -79.55 25.15
C ASP A 160 -7.46 -79.97 26.63
#